data_AF-A0A0F8YXA7-F1
#
_entry.id   AF-A0A0F8YXA7-F1
#
_cell.length_a   1.000
_cell.length_b   1.000
_cell.length_c   1.000
_cell.angle_alpha   90.00
_cell.angle_beta   90.00
_cell.angle_gamma   90.00
#
_symmetry.space_group_name_H-M   'P 1'
#
loop_
_entity.id
_entity.type
_entity.pdbx_description
1 polymer ?
#
loop_
_entity_poly.entity_id
_entity_poly.type
_entity_poly.pdbx_seq_one_letter_code
_entity_poly.pdbx_strand_id
1 'polypeptide(L)' 'GLKDKNGKEIWEGDIVRHTHGGDPETKTDLVVTFETGAFMAWYVEYPKNKTLAMSIYPYCEIIGNIHENPELLK' A
#
# COMPACT_ATOMS: atom_id res chain seq x y z
N GLY A 1 4.80 -9.93 10.85
CA GLY A 1 4.02 -8.80 10.33
C GLY A 1 3.02 -9.29 9.30
N LEU A 2 2.36 -8.37 8.60
CA LEU A 2 1.61 -8.68 7.38
C LEU A 2 2.59 -8.98 6.24
N LYS A 3 2.18 -9.84 5.29
CA LYS A 3 2.96 -10.17 4.11
C LYS A 3 2.18 -9.80 2.86
N ASP A 4 2.88 -9.34 1.84
CA ASP A 4 2.31 -9.10 0.52
C ASP A 4 2.07 -10.43 -0.23
N LYS A 5 1.53 -10.36 -1.45
CA LYS A 5 1.23 -11.54 -2.28
C LYS A 5 2.47 -12.38 -2.63
N ASN A 6 3.67 -11.80 -2.55
CA ASN A 6 4.94 -12.44 -2.83
C ASN A 6 5.62 -12.97 -1.55
N GLY A 7 4.97 -12.83 -0.39
CA GLY A 7 5.49 -13.27 0.90
C GLY A 7 6.50 -12.33 1.55
N LYS A 8 6.71 -11.13 0.99
CA LYS A 8 7.59 -10.10 1.56
C LYS A 8 6.87 -9.42 2.73
N GLU A 9 7.59 -9.17 3.82
CA GLU A 9 7.02 -8.48 4.98
C GLU A 9 6.74 -7.02 4.66
N ILE A 10 5.54 -6.56 5.04
CA ILE A 10 5.10 -5.19 4.88
C ILE A 10 5.46 -4.39 6.14
N TRP A 11 6.05 -3.23 5.93
CA TRP A 11 6.49 -2.29 6.96
C TRP A 11 5.87 -0.90 6.77
N GLU A 12 5.96 -0.08 7.81
CA GLU A 12 5.62 1.35 7.70
C GLU A 12 6.54 2.03 6.66
N GLY A 13 5.94 2.86 5.81
CA GLY A 13 6.63 3.54 4.71
C GLY A 13 6.72 2.72 3.41
N ASP A 14 6.33 1.45 3.40
CA ASP A 14 6.22 0.68 2.16
C ASP A 14 5.16 1.27 1.24
N ILE A 15 5.44 1.27 -0.06
CA ILE A 15 4.49 1.60 -1.11
C ILE A 15 4.01 0.28 -1.70
N VAL A 16 2.70 0.03 -1.59
CA VAL A 16 2.06 -1.19 -2.06
C VAL A 16 1.11 -0.88 -3.22
N ARG A 17 1.14 -1.74 -4.23
CA ARG A 17 0.19 -1.72 -5.34
C ARG A 17 -0.93 -2.70 -5.06
N HIS A 18 -2.13 -2.17 -4.86
CA HIS A 18 -3.34 -2.96 -4.64
C HIS A 18 -4.09 -3.18 -5.96
N THR A 19 -4.58 -4.41 -6.16
CA THR A 19 -5.39 -4.82 -7.31
C THR A 19 -6.82 -5.11 -6.86
N HIS A 20 -7.80 -4.30 -7.29
CA HIS A 20 -9.17 -4.41 -6.77
C HIS A 20 -9.87 -5.67 -7.30
N GLY A 21 -10.33 -6.54 -6.38
CA GLY A 21 -10.99 -7.80 -6.75
C GLY A 21 -10.10 -8.77 -7.54
N GLY A 22 -8.78 -8.56 -7.53
CA GLY A 22 -7.84 -9.34 -8.34
C GLY A 22 -7.83 -9.01 -9.83
N ASP A 23 -8.55 -7.98 -10.28
CA ASP A 23 -8.53 -7.50 -11.67
C ASP A 23 -7.25 -6.69 -11.94
N PRO A 24 -6.27 -7.24 -12.70
CA PRO A 24 -4.98 -6.59 -12.95
C PRO A 24 -5.08 -5.21 -13.57
N GLU A 25 -6.19 -4.84 -14.22
CA GLU A 25 -6.35 -3.51 -14.82
C GLU A 25 -6.70 -2.44 -13.78
N THR A 26 -7.13 -2.84 -12.58
CA THR A 26 -7.55 -1.93 -11.51
C THR A 26 -6.47 -1.80 -10.43
N LYS A 27 -5.47 -0.95 -10.68
CA LYS A 27 -4.34 -0.76 -9.76
C LYS A 27 -4.42 0.55 -8.99
N THR A 28 -4.00 0.53 -7.74
CA THR A 28 -3.88 1.73 -6.92
C THR A 28 -2.64 1.60 -6.04
N ASP A 29 -1.83 2.65 -6.02
CA ASP A 29 -0.65 2.72 -5.17
C ASP A 29 -0.99 3.37 -3.85
N LEU A 30 -0.55 2.73 -2.76
CA LEU A 30 -0.85 3.11 -1.40
C LEU A 30 0.44 3.15 -0.56
N VAL A 31 0.55 4.11 0.34
CA VAL A 31 1.60 4.18 1.36
C VAL A 31 1.11 3.53 2.64
N VAL A 32 1.88 2.58 3.16
CA VAL A 32 1.65 1.93 4.45
C VAL A 32 2.08 2.88 5.57
N THR A 33 1.22 3.06 6.56
CA THR A 33 1.45 3.91 7.74
C THR A 33 1.06 3.15 9.00
N PHE A 34 1.56 3.56 10.16
CA PHE A 34 1.12 3.04 11.45
C PHE A 34 0.45 4.14 12.27
N GLU A 35 -0.87 4.09 12.38
CA GLU A 35 -1.67 5.12 13.02
C GLU A 35 -2.64 4.49 14.02
N THR A 36 -2.81 5.12 15.18
CA THR A 36 -3.77 4.68 16.21
C THR A 36 -3.63 3.20 16.65
N GLY A 37 -2.43 2.64 16.55
CA GLY A 37 -2.15 1.25 16.92
C GLY A 37 -2.46 0.21 15.83
N ALA A 38 -2.75 0.65 14.60
CA ALA A 38 -3.03 -0.21 13.46
C ALA A 38 -2.22 0.21 12.24
N PHE A 39 -1.94 -0.76 11.37
CA PHE A 39 -1.42 -0.44 10.05
C PHE A 39 -2.56 0.04 9.12
N MET A 40 -2.32 1.13 8.42
CA MET A 40 -3.24 1.78 7.49
C MET A 40 -2.57 1.94 6.12
N ALA A 41 -3.35 2.06 5.05
CA ALA A 41 -2.85 2.33 3.71
C ALA A 41 -3.51 3.58 3.11
N TRP A 42 -2.69 4.54 2.69
CA TRP A 42 -3.12 5.84 2.15
C TRP A 42 -2.85 5.93 0.67
N TYR A 43 -3.79 6.48 -0.11
CA TYR A 43 -3.55 6.73 -1.53
C TYR A 43 -2.33 7.64 -1.73
N VAL A 44 -1.44 7.23 -2.64
CA VAL A 44 -0.35 8.08 -3.13
C VAL A 44 -0.92 9.31 -3.84
N GLU A 45 -1.89 9.10 -4.73
CA GLU A 45 -2.56 10.16 -5.49
C GLU A 45 -3.93 10.57 -4.90
N TYR A 46 -4.30 11.83 -5.16
CA TYR A 46 -5.47 12.52 -4.60
C TYR A 46 -6.80 11.76 -4.82
N PRO A 47 -7.76 11.81 -3.87
CA PRO A 47 -7.73 12.59 -2.64
C PRO A 47 -6.96 11.93 -1.51
N LYS A 48 -5.96 12.65 -0.99
CA LYS A 48 -5.10 12.35 0.17
C LYS A 48 -5.85 12.13 1.51
N ASN A 49 -7.17 12.03 1.45
CA ASN A 49 -8.09 12.06 2.59
C ASN A 49 -8.93 10.77 2.67
N LYS A 50 -8.64 9.78 1.81
CA LYS A 50 -9.27 8.46 1.90
C LYS A 50 -8.26 7.50 2.49
N THR A 51 -8.59 6.97 3.66
CA THR A 51 -7.86 5.88 4.28
C THR A 51 -8.54 4.58 3.88
N LEU A 52 -7.77 3.61 3.41
CA LEU A 52 -8.18 2.21 3.46
C LEU A 52 -7.58 1.64 4.74
N ALA A 53 -8.44 1.20 5.67
CA ALA A 53 -7.98 0.21 6.65
C ALA A 53 -7.36 -0.95 5.84
N MET A 54 -6.22 -1.49 6.29
CA MET A 54 -5.45 -2.52 5.56
C MET A 54 -6.25 -3.84 5.39
N SER A 55 -7.25 -3.82 4.53
CA SER A 55 -8.00 -4.94 3.97
C SER A 55 -7.64 -5.13 2.49
N ILE A 56 -6.44 -4.70 2.10
CA ILE A 56 -5.87 -4.85 0.75
C ILE A 56 -5.28 -6.25 0.52
N TYR A 57 -5.24 -7.08 1.56
CA TYR A 57 -4.86 -8.48 1.46
C TYR A 57 -5.97 -9.29 0.76
N PRO A 58 -5.65 -10.27 -0.10
CA PRO A 58 -4.31 -10.73 -0.50
C PRO A 58 -3.74 -9.99 -1.72
N TYR A 59 -4.44 -9.00 -2.28
CA TYR A 59 -4.14 -8.44 -3.60
C TYR A 59 -3.21 -7.23 -3.56
N CYS A 60 -2.16 -7.28 -2.73
CA CYS A 60 -1.17 -6.21 -2.64
C CYS A 60 0.26 -6.73 -2.90
N GLU A 61 1.08 -5.87 -3.49
CA GLU A 61 2.50 -6.13 -3.78
C GLU A 61 3.32 -4.91 -3.40
N ILE A 62 4.43 -5.11 -2.68
CA ILE A 62 5.36 -4.02 -2.39
C ILE A 62 6.09 -3.64 -3.68
N ILE A 63 5.97 -2.37 -4.08
CA ILE A 63 6.62 -1.82 -5.29
C ILE A 63 7.76 -0.85 -4.97
N GLY A 64 7.94 -0.48 -3.71
CA GLY A 64 9.00 0.42 -3.24
C GLY A 64 8.71 0.90 -1.82
N ASN A 65 9.42 1.93 -1.36
CA ASN A 65 9.10 2.65 -0.13
C ASN A 65 9.35 4.16 -0.27
N ILE A 66 8.83 4.94 0.68
CA ILE A 66 8.91 6.41 0.65
C ILE A 66 10.34 6.99 0.73
N HIS A 67 11.33 6.20 1.17
CA HIS A 67 12.71 6.65 1.36
C HIS A 67 13.59 6.35 0.15
N GLU A 68 13.46 5.16 -0.42
CA GLU A 68 14.28 4.68 -1.54
C GLU A 68 13.63 4.98 -2.90
N ASN A 69 12.30 5.15 -2.94
CA ASN A 69 11.54 5.35 -4.18
C ASN A 69 10.62 6.58 -4.14
N PRO A 70 11.13 7.79 -3.86
CA PRO A 70 10.32 9.00 -3.83
C PRO A 70 9.61 9.31 -5.17
N GLU A 71 10.13 8.79 -6.29
CA GLU A 71 9.50 8.90 -7.61
C GLU A 71 8.14 8.21 -7.72
N LEU A 72 7.86 7.25 -6.85
CA LEU A 72 6.58 6.53 -6.77
C LEU A 72 5.50 7.32 -6.02
N LEU A 73 5.83 8.49 -5.45
CA LEU A 73 4.89 9.34 -4.69
C LEU A 73 4.26 10.48 -5.52
N LYS A 74 4.41 10.42 -6.85
CA LYS A 74 3.97 11.47 -7.77
C LYS A 74 2.48 11.35 -8.09
#